data_AF-F4PR92-F1
#
_entry.id   AF-F4PR92-F1
#
_cell.length_a   1.000
_cell.length_b   1.000
_cell.length_c   1.000
_cell.angle_alpha   90.00
_cell.angle_beta   90.00
_cell.angle_gamma   90.00
#
_symmetry.space_group_name_H-M   'P 1'
#
loop_
_entity.id
_entity.type
_entity.pdbx_description
1 polymer ?
#
loop_
_entity_poly.entity_id
_entity_poly.type
_entity_poly.pdbx_seq_one_letter_code
_entity_poly.pdbx_strand_id
1 'polypeptide(L)'
;MHRLILMIFGCNSLNVIQQKVIRFAPGIDCTQGCDFNNPLAWIGETVPNGPNDIAVIDFSNSPFFIGPQIIFVKDVIMVGGLYLDTNDVNPIEFQVFEDIKITGNFDILQYVTVKTMGSNGNIMTGGNTSIMETSALDINIGSIFATSKLLAQPNSNVSITAATLDGDIIVSSGVLNLDNVSVLGSLLANNSIVTINQSISIQGDTIFDGDCSVILSLDQLSSSPNTGVPLMGVGFLTFSTETTLELRIQPTTLVEPNSTYYIASSSNPIQLKNPTIQCIITLPTGLPLQIEYSFSLDYKDLSYYLVLNTQPTNQPTSSIDNEYE
;
A
#
# COMPACT_ATOMS: atom_id res chain seq x y z
N MET A 1 -11.65 2.90 30.78
CA MET A 1 -12.83 2.64 29.93
C MET A 1 -12.47 1.38 29.14
N HIS A 2 -13.06 0.22 29.47
CA HIS A 2 -12.63 -1.07 28.92
C HIS A 2 -13.25 -1.26 27.54
N ARG A 3 -12.43 -1.28 26.49
CA ARG A 3 -12.86 -1.72 25.16
C ARG A 3 -12.21 -3.06 24.88
N LEU A 4 -13.01 -4.11 25.02
CA LEU A 4 -12.75 -5.43 24.47
C LEU A 4 -13.60 -5.52 23.22
N ILE A 5 -13.01 -5.55 22.02
CA ILE A 5 -13.77 -5.79 20.79
C ILE A 5 -13.38 -7.17 20.25
N LEU A 6 -14.10 -8.15 20.78
CA LEU A 6 -14.27 -9.47 20.22
C LEU A 6 -15.24 -9.37 19.04
N MET A 7 -14.83 -9.69 17.81
CA MET A 7 -15.76 -9.95 16.71
C MET A 7 -15.56 -11.37 16.15
N ILE A 8 -16.51 -12.23 16.51
CA ILE A 8 -16.70 -13.57 15.97
C ILE A 8 -17.56 -13.44 14.72
N PHE A 9 -17.03 -13.76 13.54
CA PHE A 9 -17.86 -13.99 12.37
C PHE A 9 -18.33 -15.44 12.34
N GLY A 10 -19.58 -15.65 12.74
CA GLY A 10 -20.32 -16.86 12.41
C GLY A 10 -20.67 -16.85 10.93
N CYS A 11 -20.20 -17.84 10.17
CA CYS A 11 -20.77 -18.18 8.88
C CYS A 11 -21.36 -19.59 8.95
N ASN A 12 -22.66 -19.68 8.66
CA ASN A 12 -23.42 -20.91 8.65
C ASN A 12 -22.95 -21.79 7.48
N SER A 13 -22.17 -22.83 7.76
CA SER A 13 -22.47 -24.23 7.43
C SER A 13 -21.22 -25.12 7.49
N LEU A 14 -21.38 -26.25 8.20
CA LEU A 14 -20.58 -27.48 8.19
C LEU A 14 -19.24 -27.47 8.97
N ASN A 15 -19.27 -28.19 10.11
CA ASN A 15 -18.20 -28.45 11.08
C ASN A 15 -17.61 -27.21 11.74
N VAL A 16 -18.30 -26.67 12.76
CA VAL A 16 -17.71 -25.72 13.70
C VAL A 16 -16.59 -26.42 14.47
N ILE A 17 -15.36 -26.29 13.97
CA ILE A 17 -14.18 -26.58 14.77
C ILE A 17 -14.12 -25.44 15.79
N GLN A 18 -14.27 -25.78 17.08
CA GLN A 18 -14.32 -24.82 18.17
C GLN A 18 -13.04 -23.96 18.16
N GLN A 19 -13.17 -22.66 17.87
CA GLN A 19 -12.05 -21.73 17.95
C GLN A 19 -11.70 -21.45 19.41
N LYS A 20 -10.42 -21.57 19.77
CA LYS A 20 -9.91 -21.32 21.12
C LYS A 20 -9.23 -19.97 21.15
N VAL A 21 -9.81 -19.00 21.84
CA VAL A 21 -9.19 -17.69 22.05
C VAL A 21 -8.16 -17.80 23.17
N ILE A 22 -6.91 -17.42 22.89
CA ILE A 22 -5.80 -17.43 23.82
C ILE A 22 -5.29 -15.99 23.93
N ARG A 23 -5.19 -15.51 25.17
CA ARG A 23 -4.88 -14.10 25.46
C ARG A 23 -3.50 -13.96 26.04
N PHE A 24 -2.77 -12.96 25.60
CA PHE A 24 -1.48 -12.60 26.18
C PHE A 24 -1.66 -12.03 27.60
N ALA A 25 -0.72 -12.27 28.50
CA ALA A 25 -0.85 -11.83 29.89
C ALA A 25 -0.58 -10.30 29.99
N PRO A 26 -1.52 -9.49 30.53
CA PRO A 26 -1.47 -8.03 30.46
C PRO A 26 -0.41 -7.36 31.37
N GLY A 27 0.43 -8.14 32.05
CA GLY A 27 1.46 -7.66 32.98
C GLY A 27 2.89 -8.01 32.57
N ILE A 28 3.08 -8.60 31.38
CA ILE A 28 4.39 -9.00 30.90
C ILE A 28 5.03 -7.83 30.17
N ASP A 29 6.25 -7.50 30.59
CA ASP A 29 7.08 -6.49 29.95
C ASP A 29 7.76 -7.11 28.72
N CYS A 30 7.44 -6.58 27.54
CA CYS A 30 8.07 -6.97 26.29
C CYS A 30 9.16 -5.97 25.84
N THR A 31 9.69 -5.10 26.73
CA THR A 31 10.63 -3.98 26.40
C THR A 31 11.77 -4.41 25.52
N GLN A 32 12.25 -5.61 25.77
CA GLN A 32 13.41 -6.20 25.11
C GLN A 32 13.02 -7.36 24.19
N GLY A 33 11.73 -7.42 23.86
CA GLY A 33 11.05 -8.48 23.14
C GLY A 33 10.45 -9.53 24.04
N CYS A 34 9.31 -10.05 23.60
CA CYS A 34 8.66 -11.21 24.19
C CYS A 34 8.85 -12.42 23.28
N ASP A 35 9.18 -13.56 23.90
CA ASP A 35 9.08 -14.86 23.24
C ASP A 35 7.62 -15.32 23.31
N PHE A 36 6.90 -15.22 22.20
CA PHE A 36 5.49 -15.63 22.11
C PHE A 36 5.32 -17.15 22.16
N ASN A 37 6.42 -17.93 22.13
CA ASN A 37 6.40 -19.36 22.40
C ASN A 37 6.61 -19.68 23.89
N ASN A 38 6.84 -18.69 24.76
CA ASN A 38 6.89 -18.91 26.20
C ASN A 38 5.46 -19.09 26.75
N PRO A 39 5.09 -20.26 27.29
CA PRO A 39 3.74 -20.46 27.83
C PRO A 39 3.40 -19.49 28.95
N LEU A 40 4.36 -19.11 29.78
CA LEU A 40 4.16 -18.13 30.86
C LEU A 40 3.76 -16.75 30.33
N ALA A 41 3.95 -16.51 29.03
CA ALA A 41 3.55 -15.29 28.35
C ALA A 41 2.03 -15.16 28.15
N TRP A 42 1.31 -16.28 28.28
CA TRP A 42 -0.11 -16.39 27.95
C TRP A 42 -0.97 -16.67 29.19
N ILE A 43 -2.19 -16.13 29.20
CA ILE A 43 -3.17 -16.43 30.24
C ILE A 43 -3.51 -17.92 30.17
N GLY A 44 -3.31 -18.61 31.29
CA GLY A 44 -3.52 -20.06 31.39
C GLY A 44 -2.35 -20.90 30.85
N GLU A 45 -1.17 -20.30 30.70
CA GLU A 45 0.08 -20.98 30.34
C GLU A 45 -0.03 -21.81 29.06
N THR A 46 -0.85 -21.36 28.11
CA THR A 46 -1.05 -22.06 26.83
C THR A 46 -0.64 -21.17 25.69
N VAL A 47 0.37 -21.59 24.93
CA VAL A 47 0.78 -20.95 23.69
C VAL A 47 -0.21 -21.31 22.56
N PRO A 48 -0.65 -20.36 21.73
CA PRO A 48 -1.36 -20.66 20.48
C PRO A 48 -0.49 -21.52 19.56
N ASN A 49 -0.96 -22.72 19.23
CA ASN A 49 -0.18 -23.67 18.44
C ASN A 49 -1.01 -24.46 17.41
N GLY A 50 -2.31 -24.19 17.31
CA GLY A 50 -3.20 -24.84 16.37
C GLY A 50 -3.90 -23.86 15.41
N PRO A 51 -4.35 -24.34 14.24
CA PRO A 51 -5.11 -23.55 13.27
C PRO A 51 -6.48 -23.08 13.80
N ASN A 52 -6.92 -23.56 14.96
CA ASN A 52 -8.15 -23.15 15.63
C ASN A 52 -7.90 -22.16 16.78
N ASP A 53 -6.63 -21.86 17.09
CA ASP A 53 -6.29 -20.92 18.15
C ASP A 53 -6.32 -19.49 17.61
N ILE A 54 -6.94 -18.56 18.34
CA ILE A 54 -6.90 -17.13 18.04
C ILE A 54 -6.04 -16.46 19.09
N ALA A 55 -4.96 -15.82 18.66
CA ALA A 55 -4.09 -15.03 19.53
C ALA A 55 -4.64 -13.60 19.67
N VAL A 56 -4.88 -13.17 20.90
CA VAL A 56 -5.28 -11.80 21.22
C VAL A 56 -4.23 -11.18 22.13
N ILE A 57 -3.62 -10.10 21.66
CA ILE A 57 -2.64 -9.33 22.42
C ILE A 57 -3.24 -7.97 22.68
N ASP A 58 -3.47 -7.66 23.96
CA ASP A 58 -4.07 -6.40 24.41
C ASP A 58 -3.09 -5.70 25.36
N PHE A 59 -2.55 -4.56 24.91
CA PHE A 59 -1.61 -3.75 25.67
C PHE A 59 -2.27 -2.57 26.40
N SER A 60 -3.61 -2.46 26.37
CA SER A 60 -4.34 -1.31 26.93
C SER A 60 -4.09 -1.07 28.43
N ASN A 61 -3.64 -2.09 29.16
CA ASN A 61 -3.38 -2.05 30.61
C ASN A 61 -1.92 -2.27 31.00
N SER A 62 -0.96 -2.29 30.06
CA SER A 62 0.45 -2.54 30.39
C SER A 62 1.05 -1.39 31.22
N PRO A 63 1.67 -1.65 32.39
CA PRO A 63 2.32 -0.63 33.21
C PRO A 63 3.71 -0.21 32.67
N PHE A 64 4.27 -0.94 31.70
CA PHE A 64 5.61 -0.70 31.15
C PHE A 64 5.51 0.06 29.83
N PHE A 65 5.28 1.36 29.98
CA PHE A 65 5.28 2.40 28.96
C PHE A 65 6.71 2.87 28.71
N ILE A 66 7.26 2.80 27.47
CA ILE A 66 7.71 3.93 26.60
C ILE A 66 8.11 3.34 25.22
N GLY A 67 7.23 3.36 24.21
CA GLY A 67 7.61 3.06 22.81
C GLY A 67 8.18 1.64 22.57
N PRO A 68 8.56 1.32 21.33
CA PRO A 68 8.18 0.08 20.64
C PRO A 68 8.80 -1.17 21.25
N GLN A 69 8.02 -2.25 21.32
CA GLN A 69 8.45 -3.52 21.87
C GLN A 69 8.24 -4.63 20.85
N ILE A 70 9.13 -4.57 19.86
CA ILE A 70 9.71 -5.65 19.08
C ILE A 70 9.20 -7.03 19.50
N ILE A 71 8.17 -7.54 18.83
CA ILE A 71 7.68 -8.89 19.04
C ILE A 71 8.58 -9.85 18.23
N PHE A 72 9.51 -10.51 18.93
CA PHE A 72 10.29 -11.59 18.31
C PHE A 72 9.45 -12.86 18.27
N VAL A 73 9.01 -13.19 17.08
CA VAL A 73 8.53 -14.52 16.77
C VAL A 73 9.75 -15.32 16.34
N LYS A 74 10.25 -16.18 17.23
CA LYS A 74 11.28 -17.17 16.91
C LYS A 74 10.52 -18.43 16.52
N ASP A 75 10.62 -18.88 15.28
CA ASP A 75 9.84 -19.94 14.64
C ASP A 75 8.44 -19.53 14.13
N VAL A 76 7.99 -20.22 13.08
CA VAL A 76 6.71 -19.95 12.41
C VAL A 76 5.53 -20.12 13.38
N ILE A 77 4.92 -19.00 13.78
CA ILE A 77 3.63 -19.03 14.47
C ILE A 77 2.56 -19.44 13.46
N MET A 78 1.82 -20.50 13.80
CA MET A 78 0.60 -20.91 13.11
C MET A 78 -0.61 -20.59 13.98
N VAL A 79 -1.36 -19.54 13.62
CA VAL A 79 -2.58 -19.13 14.34
C VAL A 79 -3.79 -19.12 13.43
N GLY A 80 -4.96 -19.44 13.97
CA GLY A 80 -6.27 -19.33 13.33
C GLY A 80 -6.62 -17.90 12.92
N GLY A 81 -6.18 -16.91 13.69
CA GLY A 81 -6.35 -15.48 13.41
C GLY A 81 -5.47 -14.65 14.35
N LEU A 82 -5.11 -13.45 13.93
CA LEU A 82 -4.34 -12.50 14.73
C LEU A 82 -5.05 -11.15 14.75
N TYR A 83 -5.23 -10.61 15.95
CA TYR A 83 -5.87 -9.33 16.18
C TYR A 83 -4.97 -8.47 17.07
N LEU A 84 -4.57 -7.31 16.55
CA LEU A 84 -3.75 -6.32 17.25
C LEU A 84 -4.59 -5.06 17.44
N ASP A 85 -4.73 -4.59 18.67
CA ASP A 85 -5.51 -3.40 19.01
C ASP A 85 -4.87 -2.62 20.16
N THR A 86 -4.98 -1.29 20.08
CA THR A 86 -4.51 -0.39 21.13
C THR A 86 -5.25 0.96 21.08
N ASN A 87 -4.71 2.01 21.69
CA ASN A 87 -5.31 3.34 21.75
C ASN A 87 -4.28 4.44 21.47
N ASP A 88 -4.78 5.67 21.31
CA ASP A 88 -4.01 6.88 20.99
C ASP A 88 -2.98 7.27 22.05
N VAL A 89 -3.22 6.87 23.29
CA VAL A 89 -2.28 7.09 24.40
C VAL A 89 -1.09 6.11 24.29
N ASN A 90 -1.33 4.90 23.79
CA ASN A 90 -0.40 3.76 23.81
C ASN A 90 -0.22 3.12 22.43
N PRO A 91 0.27 3.84 21.40
CA PRO A 91 0.48 3.23 20.08
C PRO A 91 1.50 2.09 20.17
N ILE A 92 1.28 1.02 19.40
CA ILE A 92 2.20 -0.14 19.35
C ILE A 92 2.84 -0.29 17.98
N GLU A 93 4.05 -0.83 17.96
CA GLU A 93 4.73 -1.27 16.75
C GLU A 93 5.00 -2.78 16.83
N PHE A 94 4.42 -3.54 15.90
CA PHE A 94 4.58 -4.98 15.74
C PHE A 94 5.57 -5.24 14.59
N GLN A 95 6.77 -5.69 14.93
CA GLN A 95 7.82 -5.98 13.96
C GLN A 95 7.92 -7.48 13.69
N VAL A 96 7.98 -7.88 12.42
CA VAL A 96 8.04 -9.27 11.97
C VAL A 96 9.43 -9.56 11.42
N PHE A 97 10.23 -10.33 12.16
CA PHE A 97 11.60 -10.72 11.80
C PHE A 97 11.69 -12.08 11.11
N GLU A 98 10.71 -12.94 11.37
CA GLU A 98 10.60 -14.28 10.84
C GLU A 98 9.20 -14.51 10.26
N ASP A 99 9.06 -15.53 9.43
CA ASP A 99 7.82 -15.82 8.74
C ASP A 99 6.66 -16.11 9.72
N ILE A 100 5.53 -15.44 9.52
CA ILE A 100 4.29 -15.67 10.28
C ILE A 100 3.24 -16.28 9.35
N LYS A 101 2.57 -17.33 9.83
CA LYS A 101 1.45 -17.95 9.12
C LYS A 101 0.15 -17.83 9.92
N ILE A 102 -0.80 -17.09 9.38
CA ILE A 102 -2.13 -16.88 9.96
C ILE A 102 -3.12 -17.61 9.06
N THR A 103 -3.77 -18.68 9.50
CA THR A 103 -4.68 -19.45 8.64
C THR A 103 -6.01 -18.74 8.37
N GLY A 104 -6.36 -17.72 9.17
CA GLY A 104 -7.54 -16.88 8.98
C GLY A 104 -7.16 -15.41 8.79
N ASN A 105 -7.92 -14.51 9.42
CA ASN A 105 -7.76 -13.07 9.23
C ASN A 105 -6.63 -12.48 10.09
N PHE A 106 -6.05 -11.38 9.57
CA PHE A 106 -5.13 -10.53 10.30
C PHE A 106 -5.70 -9.11 10.42
N ASP A 107 -6.13 -8.74 11.61
CA ASP A 107 -6.77 -7.46 11.86
C ASP A 107 -5.82 -6.52 12.64
N ILE A 108 -5.49 -5.40 11.99
CA ILE A 108 -4.65 -4.32 12.51
C ILE A 108 -5.58 -3.17 12.86
N LEU A 109 -5.91 -3.04 14.15
CA LEU A 109 -6.81 -2.02 14.66
C LEU A 109 -6.07 -0.79 15.13
N GLN A 110 -6.80 0.13 15.77
CA GLN A 110 -6.43 1.52 16.06
C GLN A 110 -5.03 1.66 16.67
N TYR A 111 -4.25 2.59 16.12
CA TYR A 111 -2.93 2.98 16.61
C TYR A 111 -1.89 1.84 16.64
N VAL A 112 -2.08 0.81 15.81
CA VAL A 112 -1.10 -0.26 15.59
C VAL A 112 -0.29 0.04 14.33
N THR A 113 1.03 -0.10 14.41
CA THR A 113 1.91 -0.14 13.24
C THR A 113 2.49 -1.53 13.09
N VAL A 114 2.24 -2.21 11.98
CA VAL A 114 2.88 -3.48 11.64
C VAL A 114 4.01 -3.23 10.67
N LYS A 115 5.19 -3.81 10.92
CA LYS A 115 6.36 -3.71 10.05
C LYS A 115 6.96 -5.07 9.76
N THR A 116 7.24 -5.39 8.50
CA THR A 116 8.12 -6.52 8.19
C THR A 116 9.59 -6.07 8.22
N MET A 117 10.48 -6.96 8.66
CA MET A 117 11.91 -6.66 8.83
C MET A 117 12.75 -7.53 7.88
N GLY A 118 13.12 -6.96 6.74
CA GLY A 118 13.98 -7.61 5.74
C GLY A 118 13.33 -8.80 5.03
N SER A 119 14.14 -9.65 4.41
CA SER A 119 13.68 -10.74 3.53
C SER A 119 13.12 -11.97 4.25
N ASN A 120 13.23 -12.02 5.58
CA ASN A 120 12.78 -13.17 6.38
C ASN A 120 11.46 -12.88 7.13
N GLY A 121 10.91 -11.67 7.01
CA GLY A 121 9.70 -11.26 7.70
C GLY A 121 8.42 -11.45 6.89
N ASN A 122 8.20 -12.61 6.28
CA ASN A 122 7.00 -12.80 5.45
C ASN A 122 5.75 -12.93 6.34
N ILE A 123 4.62 -12.39 5.87
CA ILE A 123 3.33 -12.57 6.53
C ILE A 123 2.41 -13.26 5.53
N MET A 124 1.95 -14.45 5.87
CA MET A 124 1.02 -15.22 5.04
C MET A 124 -0.30 -15.38 5.79
N THR A 125 -1.37 -14.83 5.24
CA THR A 125 -2.73 -14.96 5.79
C THR A 125 -3.60 -15.82 4.86
N GLY A 126 -4.38 -16.73 5.44
CA GLY A 126 -5.36 -17.54 4.71
C GLY A 126 -6.68 -16.80 4.50
N GLY A 127 -6.94 -15.75 5.27
CA GLY A 127 -8.10 -14.86 5.16
C GLY A 127 -7.74 -13.48 4.63
N ASN A 128 -8.50 -12.47 5.07
CA ASN A 128 -8.23 -11.07 4.74
C ASN A 128 -7.30 -10.45 5.77
N THR A 129 -6.58 -9.40 5.35
CA THR A 129 -5.89 -8.48 6.24
C THR A 129 -6.68 -7.17 6.28
N SER A 130 -7.08 -6.70 7.45
CA SER A 130 -7.79 -5.42 7.62
C SER A 130 -6.95 -4.42 8.40
N ILE A 131 -6.88 -3.18 7.93
CA ILE A 131 -6.17 -2.10 8.61
C ILE A 131 -7.17 -0.98 8.89
N MET A 132 -7.39 -0.68 10.17
CA MET A 132 -8.37 0.30 10.62
C MET A 132 -7.72 1.56 11.16
N GLU A 133 -8.33 2.71 10.91
CA GLU A 133 -8.19 3.97 11.66
C GLU A 133 -6.81 4.26 12.29
N THR A 134 -6.06 5.21 11.75
CA THR A 134 -4.77 5.70 12.32
C THR A 134 -3.69 4.64 12.50
N SER A 135 -3.88 3.48 11.88
CA SER A 135 -2.96 2.34 11.93
C SER A 135 -2.21 2.21 10.63
N ALA A 136 -1.06 1.54 10.70
CA ALA A 136 -0.15 1.44 9.59
C ALA A 136 0.29 -0.01 9.34
N LEU A 137 0.48 -0.34 8.07
CA LEU A 137 1.19 -1.53 7.64
C LEU A 137 2.35 -1.11 6.75
N ASP A 138 3.55 -1.52 7.11
CA ASP A 138 4.79 -1.25 6.38
C ASP A 138 5.46 -2.57 5.99
N ILE A 139 5.39 -2.91 4.72
CA ILE A 139 5.99 -4.12 4.16
C ILE A 139 7.29 -3.71 3.47
N ASN A 140 8.41 -4.19 4.01
CA ASN A 140 9.75 -3.77 3.62
C ASN A 140 10.47 -4.76 2.69
N ILE A 141 11.67 -4.35 2.28
CA ILE A 141 12.49 -4.95 1.23
C ILE A 141 12.62 -6.46 1.35
N GLY A 142 12.28 -7.16 0.27
CA GLY A 142 12.46 -8.60 0.11
C GLY A 142 11.39 -9.45 0.82
N SER A 143 10.43 -8.84 1.52
CA SER A 143 9.31 -9.56 2.11
C SER A 143 8.26 -9.96 1.06
N ILE A 144 7.55 -11.04 1.36
CA ILE A 144 6.31 -11.45 0.73
C ILE A 144 5.18 -11.25 1.73
N PHE A 145 4.16 -10.51 1.33
CA PHE A 145 2.92 -10.37 2.08
C PHE A 145 1.80 -11.04 1.29
N ALA A 146 1.35 -12.21 1.76
CA ALA A 146 0.28 -12.96 1.11
C ALA A 146 -1.02 -12.82 1.92
N THR A 147 -2.11 -12.46 1.26
CA THR A 147 -3.45 -12.32 1.85
C THR A 147 -4.51 -12.52 0.79
N SER A 148 -5.73 -12.90 1.16
CA SER A 148 -6.83 -12.90 0.18
C SER A 148 -7.12 -11.47 -0.29
N LYS A 149 -7.21 -10.54 0.66
CA LYS A 149 -7.46 -9.11 0.43
C LYS A 149 -6.81 -8.29 1.52
N LEU A 150 -6.07 -7.25 1.14
CA LEU A 150 -5.62 -6.19 2.00
C LEU A 150 -6.66 -5.06 1.98
N LEU A 151 -7.39 -4.89 3.08
CA LEU A 151 -8.47 -3.93 3.25
C LEU A 151 -8.00 -2.75 4.11
N ALA A 152 -7.61 -1.65 3.48
CA ALA A 152 -7.22 -0.42 4.16
C ALA A 152 -8.43 0.52 4.31
N GLN A 153 -8.86 0.75 5.55
CA GLN A 153 -10.03 1.57 5.91
C GLN A 153 -9.68 3.06 6.04
N PRO A 154 -10.67 3.95 6.29
CA PRO A 154 -10.40 5.38 6.38
C PRO A 154 -9.32 5.72 7.41
N ASN A 155 -8.46 6.68 7.07
CA ASN A 155 -7.33 7.14 7.89
C ASN A 155 -6.26 6.09 8.20
N SER A 156 -6.25 4.94 7.52
CA SER A 156 -5.14 3.99 7.59
C SER A 156 -4.01 4.36 6.62
N ASN A 157 -2.81 3.85 6.87
CA ASN A 157 -1.65 4.01 6.00
C ASN A 157 -1.06 2.65 5.63
N VAL A 158 -0.86 2.41 4.35
CA VAL A 158 -0.16 1.23 3.85
C VAL A 158 1.07 1.70 3.08
N SER A 159 2.22 1.16 3.44
CA SER A 159 3.49 1.36 2.77
C SER A 159 4.03 0.00 2.33
N ILE A 160 4.37 -0.15 1.05
CA ILE A 160 4.95 -1.37 0.50
C ILE A 160 6.18 -0.96 -0.31
N THR A 161 7.35 -1.45 0.10
CA THR A 161 8.65 -1.05 -0.45
C THR A 161 9.48 -2.27 -0.83
N ALA A 162 9.83 -2.40 -2.11
CA ALA A 162 10.65 -3.47 -2.68
C ALA A 162 10.20 -4.88 -2.24
N ALA A 163 8.89 -5.11 -2.28
CA ALA A 163 8.24 -6.32 -1.77
C ALA A 163 7.24 -6.89 -2.79
N THR A 164 6.84 -8.14 -2.54
CA THR A 164 5.76 -8.78 -3.30
C THR A 164 4.52 -8.87 -2.42
N LEU A 165 3.39 -8.39 -2.93
CA LEU A 165 2.08 -8.62 -2.34
C LEU A 165 1.30 -9.63 -3.19
N ASP A 166 0.92 -10.75 -2.58
CA ASP A 166 0.07 -11.77 -3.20
C ASP A 166 -1.34 -11.62 -2.64
N GLY A 167 -2.25 -11.05 -3.44
CA GLY A 167 -3.61 -10.70 -3.01
C GLY A 167 -4.11 -9.40 -3.64
N ASP A 168 -5.40 -9.12 -3.44
CA ASP A 168 -5.98 -7.84 -3.86
C ASP A 168 -5.72 -6.75 -2.82
N ILE A 169 -5.41 -5.53 -3.25
CA ILE A 169 -5.35 -4.34 -2.41
C ILE A 169 -6.65 -3.55 -2.61
N ILE A 170 -7.34 -3.24 -1.51
CA ILE A 170 -8.54 -2.41 -1.50
C ILE A 170 -8.34 -1.31 -0.46
N VAL A 171 -8.27 -0.05 -0.92
CA VAL A 171 -8.07 1.13 -0.08
C VAL A 171 -9.30 2.02 -0.16
N SER A 172 -9.91 2.31 0.99
CA SER A 172 -11.10 3.14 1.11
C SER A 172 -10.80 4.30 2.06
N SER A 173 -10.59 5.49 1.52
CA SER A 173 -10.22 6.71 2.27
C SER A 173 -8.95 6.60 3.12
N GLY A 174 -8.00 5.77 2.69
CA GLY A 174 -6.69 5.61 3.30
C GLY A 174 -5.57 6.24 2.46
N VAL A 175 -4.34 6.02 2.91
CA VAL A 175 -3.11 6.35 2.16
C VAL A 175 -2.42 5.05 1.78
N LEU A 176 -2.03 4.93 0.50
CA LEU A 176 -1.24 3.83 -0.02
C LEU A 176 0.03 4.37 -0.65
N ASN A 177 1.18 3.90 -0.20
CA ASN A 177 2.49 4.23 -0.75
C ASN A 177 3.10 2.95 -1.32
N LEU A 178 3.43 2.97 -2.61
CA LEU A 178 4.04 1.87 -3.33
C LEU A 178 5.39 2.31 -3.88
N ASP A 179 6.44 1.55 -3.56
CA ASP A 179 7.78 1.79 -4.03
C ASP A 179 8.43 0.46 -4.49
N ASN A 180 8.66 0.30 -5.79
CA ASN A 180 9.25 -0.91 -6.38
C ASN A 180 8.51 -2.22 -6.01
N VAL A 181 7.19 -2.25 -6.23
CA VAL A 181 6.30 -3.32 -5.73
C VAL A 181 5.79 -4.22 -6.85
N SER A 182 5.69 -5.52 -6.57
CA SER A 182 4.95 -6.47 -7.39
C SER A 182 3.66 -6.89 -6.68
N VAL A 183 2.50 -6.61 -7.28
CA VAL A 183 1.18 -7.02 -6.79
C VAL A 183 0.66 -8.14 -7.70
N LEU A 184 0.46 -9.34 -7.14
CA LEU A 184 -0.05 -10.51 -7.87
C LEU A 184 -1.58 -10.57 -7.94
N GLY A 185 -2.27 -9.61 -7.31
CA GLY A 185 -3.71 -9.39 -7.45
C GLY A 185 -4.05 -8.04 -8.07
N SER A 186 -5.22 -7.52 -7.73
CA SER A 186 -5.76 -6.24 -8.21
C SER A 186 -5.52 -5.10 -7.22
N LEU A 187 -5.58 -3.85 -7.69
CA LEU A 187 -5.58 -2.65 -6.86
C LEU A 187 -6.89 -1.87 -7.09
N LEU A 188 -7.67 -1.69 -6.03
CA LEU A 188 -8.84 -0.81 -6.00
C LEU A 188 -8.61 0.28 -4.94
N ALA A 189 -8.55 1.53 -5.36
CA ALA A 189 -8.46 2.67 -4.45
C ALA A 189 -9.67 3.58 -4.65
N ASN A 190 -10.40 3.84 -3.56
CA ASN A 190 -11.59 4.68 -3.54
C ASN A 190 -11.41 5.82 -2.53
N ASN A 191 -11.61 7.08 -2.97
CA ASN A 191 -11.49 8.28 -2.13
C ASN A 191 -10.16 8.35 -1.37
N SER A 192 -9.08 7.83 -1.94
CA SER A 192 -7.81 7.56 -1.27
C SER A 192 -6.66 8.38 -1.86
N ILE A 193 -5.53 8.44 -1.15
CA ILE A 193 -4.28 8.96 -1.70
C ILE A 193 -3.38 7.77 -2.04
N VAL A 194 -2.97 7.66 -3.30
CA VAL A 194 -2.08 6.60 -3.77
C VAL A 194 -0.80 7.23 -4.31
N THR A 195 0.33 6.98 -3.66
CA THR A 195 1.65 7.44 -4.10
C THR A 195 2.43 6.27 -4.69
N ILE A 196 2.97 6.46 -5.89
CA ILE A 196 3.82 5.50 -6.60
C ILE A 196 5.17 6.17 -6.84
N ASN A 197 6.23 5.69 -6.18
CA ASN A 197 7.55 6.32 -6.20
C ASN A 197 8.52 5.68 -7.22
N GLN A 198 8.31 4.42 -7.57
CA GLN A 198 9.14 3.69 -8.55
C GLN A 198 8.26 2.74 -9.34
N SER A 199 8.87 1.99 -10.27
CA SER A 199 8.18 1.00 -11.08
C SER A 199 7.38 0.01 -10.22
N ILE A 200 6.09 -0.08 -10.48
CA ILE A 200 5.19 -1.08 -9.90
C ILE A 200 4.60 -1.96 -10.99
N SER A 201 4.38 -3.22 -10.67
CA SER A 201 3.71 -4.20 -11.53
C SER A 201 2.48 -4.75 -10.83
N ILE A 202 1.32 -4.67 -11.48
CA ILE A 202 0.05 -5.17 -10.98
C ILE A 202 -0.51 -6.19 -11.98
N GLN A 203 -0.72 -7.43 -11.54
CA GLN A 203 -1.23 -8.49 -12.41
C GLN A 203 -2.75 -8.39 -12.65
N GLY A 204 -3.50 -7.90 -11.67
CA GLY A 204 -4.94 -7.72 -11.77
C GLY A 204 -5.34 -6.37 -12.38
N ASP A 205 -6.59 -6.01 -12.13
CA ASP A 205 -7.11 -4.70 -12.51
C ASP A 205 -6.57 -3.62 -11.56
N THR A 206 -6.41 -2.40 -12.08
CA THR A 206 -6.07 -1.20 -11.31
C THR A 206 -7.16 -0.16 -11.50
N ILE A 207 -7.90 0.13 -10.44
CA ILE A 207 -9.06 1.02 -10.48
C ILE A 207 -8.90 2.11 -9.42
N PHE A 208 -8.84 3.35 -9.87
CA PHE A 208 -8.91 4.55 -9.05
C PHE A 208 -10.31 5.14 -9.19
N ASP A 209 -11.05 5.19 -8.07
CA ASP A 209 -12.46 5.60 -8.02
C ASP A 209 -12.75 6.68 -6.96
N GLY A 210 -13.85 7.41 -7.15
CA GLY A 210 -14.19 8.56 -6.33
C GLY A 210 -13.13 9.68 -6.34
N ASP A 211 -13.06 10.45 -5.25
CA ASP A 211 -12.11 11.54 -5.00
C ASP A 211 -10.71 10.98 -4.68
N CYS A 212 -10.15 10.20 -5.60
CA CYS A 212 -8.83 9.60 -5.46
C CYS A 212 -7.73 10.56 -5.96
N SER A 213 -6.63 10.68 -5.22
CA SER A 213 -5.42 11.38 -5.68
C SER A 213 -4.33 10.36 -5.96
N VAL A 214 -3.93 10.24 -7.22
CA VAL A 214 -2.85 9.34 -7.67
C VAL A 214 -1.62 10.18 -7.94
N ILE A 215 -0.58 9.98 -7.14
CA ILE A 215 0.68 10.71 -7.22
C ILE A 215 1.75 9.78 -7.79
N LEU A 216 2.20 10.06 -9.01
CA LEU A 216 3.35 9.42 -9.63
C LEU A 216 4.59 10.27 -9.36
N SER A 217 5.42 9.85 -8.42
CA SER A 217 6.72 10.49 -8.13
C SER A 217 7.81 9.76 -8.88
N LEU A 218 8.38 10.39 -9.91
CA LEU A 218 9.29 9.74 -10.83
C LEU A 218 10.69 10.36 -10.77
N ASP A 219 11.68 9.51 -10.54
CA ASP A 219 13.10 9.87 -10.60
C ASP A 219 13.61 10.00 -12.04
N GLN A 220 12.94 9.31 -12.97
CA GLN A 220 13.21 9.33 -14.41
C GLN A 220 11.92 9.13 -15.20
N LEU A 221 11.83 9.77 -16.36
CA LEU A 221 10.77 9.52 -17.34
C LEU A 221 11.27 8.55 -18.40
N SER A 222 10.46 7.54 -18.74
CA SER A 222 10.81 6.62 -19.82
C SER A 222 10.32 7.13 -21.16
N SER A 223 11.21 7.20 -22.15
CA SER A 223 10.88 7.42 -23.57
C SER A 223 10.70 6.13 -24.36
N SER A 224 10.73 4.97 -23.70
CA SER A 224 10.63 3.65 -24.30
C SER A 224 9.40 2.90 -23.74
N PRO A 225 8.53 2.36 -24.60
CA PRO A 225 7.32 1.65 -24.16
C PRO A 225 7.60 0.36 -23.38
N ASN A 226 8.82 -0.19 -23.50
CA ASN A 226 9.15 -1.53 -23.01
C ASN A 226 10.07 -1.53 -21.77
N THR A 227 10.51 -0.35 -21.31
CA THR A 227 11.50 -0.25 -20.22
C THR A 227 11.18 0.94 -19.34
N GLY A 228 11.12 0.76 -18.02
CA GLY A 228 11.02 1.88 -17.07
C GLY A 228 9.67 2.58 -17.04
N VAL A 229 8.58 1.93 -17.48
CA VAL A 229 7.23 2.45 -17.27
C VAL A 229 6.89 2.36 -15.77
N PRO A 230 6.51 3.46 -15.11
CA PRO A 230 6.29 3.46 -13.66
C PRO A 230 5.11 2.61 -13.19
N LEU A 231 3.99 2.65 -13.91
CA LEU A 231 2.79 1.87 -13.58
C LEU A 231 2.53 0.85 -14.68
N MET A 232 2.73 -0.43 -14.38
CA MET A 232 2.47 -1.52 -15.33
C MET A 232 1.33 -2.40 -14.79
N GLY A 233 0.23 -2.45 -15.52
CA GLY A 233 -0.91 -3.32 -15.24
C GLY A 233 -1.05 -4.43 -16.29
N VAL A 234 -1.52 -5.61 -15.91
CA VAL A 234 -2.00 -6.61 -16.90
C VAL A 234 -3.51 -6.48 -17.10
N GLY A 235 -4.27 -6.24 -16.02
CA GLY A 235 -5.70 -5.94 -16.09
C GLY A 235 -6.03 -4.53 -16.58
N PHE A 236 -7.29 -4.14 -16.53
CA PHE A 236 -7.73 -2.80 -16.88
C PHE A 236 -7.10 -1.76 -15.96
N LEU A 237 -6.68 -0.63 -16.53
CA LEU A 237 -6.28 0.55 -15.77
C LEU A 237 -7.35 1.63 -15.92
N THR A 238 -8.07 1.93 -14.85
CA THR A 238 -9.23 2.84 -14.86
C THR A 238 -9.01 4.01 -13.91
N PHE A 239 -9.22 5.22 -14.43
CA PHE A 239 -9.31 6.45 -13.66
C PHE A 239 -10.73 6.99 -13.75
N SER A 240 -11.38 7.19 -12.59
CA SER A 240 -12.73 7.73 -12.52
C SER A 240 -12.77 9.22 -12.90
N THR A 241 -13.99 9.77 -12.96
CA THR A 241 -14.21 11.18 -13.30
C THR A 241 -13.71 12.16 -12.24
N GLU A 242 -13.59 11.71 -11.00
CA GLU A 242 -13.20 12.49 -9.81
C GLU A 242 -11.73 12.26 -9.44
N THR A 243 -11.05 11.34 -10.12
CA THR A 243 -9.63 11.05 -9.85
C THR A 243 -8.73 12.18 -10.34
N THR A 244 -7.83 12.63 -9.46
CA THR A 244 -6.74 13.55 -9.80
C THR A 244 -5.46 12.75 -10.03
N LEU A 245 -4.75 13.01 -11.14
CA LEU A 245 -3.45 12.43 -11.43
C LEU A 245 -2.38 13.51 -11.26
N GLU A 246 -1.54 13.38 -10.24
CA GLU A 246 -0.38 14.25 -10.05
C GLU A 246 0.89 13.56 -10.53
N LEU A 247 1.65 14.21 -11.41
CA LEU A 247 2.97 13.78 -11.83
C LEU A 247 4.02 14.68 -11.16
N ARG A 248 4.82 14.10 -10.27
CA ARG A 248 5.97 14.76 -9.62
C ARG A 248 7.25 14.26 -10.26
N ILE A 249 7.94 15.14 -10.98
CA ILE A 249 9.19 14.80 -11.66
C ILE A 249 10.35 15.27 -10.78
N GLN A 250 11.34 14.42 -10.48
CA GLN A 250 12.46 14.86 -9.64
C GLN A 250 13.37 15.88 -10.36
N PRO A 251 14.05 16.81 -9.64
CA PRO A 251 14.92 17.86 -10.20
C PRO A 251 15.99 17.37 -11.18
N THR A 252 16.43 16.14 -11.02
CA THR A 252 17.47 15.51 -11.84
C THR A 252 16.96 15.00 -13.19
N THR A 253 15.63 14.95 -13.38
CA THR A 253 15.05 14.42 -14.62
C THR A 253 15.11 15.46 -15.72
N LEU A 254 15.80 15.14 -16.81
CA LEU A 254 15.79 15.96 -18.01
C LEU A 254 14.47 15.75 -18.77
N VAL A 255 13.73 16.84 -18.96
CA VAL A 255 12.54 16.86 -19.81
C VAL A 255 12.91 17.57 -21.11
N GLU A 256 12.85 16.85 -22.23
CA GLU A 256 13.14 17.38 -23.55
C GLU A 256 11.83 17.81 -24.24
N PRO A 257 11.82 18.93 -24.99
CA PRO A 257 10.66 19.29 -25.81
C PRO A 257 10.47 18.29 -26.97
N ASN A 258 9.25 18.19 -27.49
CA ASN A 258 8.88 17.27 -28.58
C ASN A 258 9.13 15.79 -28.25
N SER A 259 9.01 15.41 -26.98
CA SER A 259 9.23 14.05 -26.50
C SER A 259 7.93 13.44 -26.01
N THR A 260 7.87 12.11 -26.08
CA THR A 260 6.78 11.30 -25.52
C THR A 260 7.35 10.43 -24.42
N TYR A 261 6.76 10.51 -23.23
CA TYR A 261 7.14 9.73 -22.08
C TYR A 261 6.01 8.80 -21.64
N TYR A 262 6.33 7.55 -21.35
CA TYR A 262 5.37 6.52 -20.98
C TYR A 262 5.24 6.47 -19.45
N ILE A 263 4.04 6.80 -18.94
CA ILE A 263 3.80 6.91 -17.49
C ILE A 263 3.00 5.73 -16.92
N ALA A 264 2.16 5.12 -17.74
CA ALA A 264 1.48 3.88 -17.39
C ALA A 264 1.30 3.00 -18.62
N SER A 265 1.22 1.69 -18.40
CA SER A 265 0.96 0.69 -19.44
C SER A 265 -0.05 -0.34 -18.94
N SER A 266 -0.84 -0.87 -19.86
CA SER A 266 -1.73 -2.00 -19.61
C SER A 266 -1.89 -2.87 -20.85
N SER A 267 -2.00 -4.20 -20.67
CA SER A 267 -2.41 -5.08 -21.79
C SER A 267 -3.90 -4.96 -22.14
N ASN A 268 -4.71 -4.34 -21.28
CA ASN A 268 -6.10 -4.01 -21.54
C ASN A 268 -6.28 -2.49 -21.73
N PRO A 269 -7.40 -2.03 -22.34
CA PRO A 269 -7.62 -0.60 -22.54
C PRO A 269 -7.52 0.21 -21.25
N ILE A 270 -6.72 1.28 -21.30
CA ILE A 270 -6.70 2.30 -20.25
C ILE A 270 -7.96 3.16 -20.40
N GLN A 271 -8.77 3.24 -19.34
CA GLN A 271 -10.03 3.98 -19.33
C GLN A 271 -9.87 5.26 -18.52
N LEU A 272 -9.97 6.39 -19.21
CA LEU A 272 -10.09 7.71 -18.59
C LEU A 272 -11.58 8.09 -18.65
N LYS A 273 -12.33 7.86 -17.56
CA LYS A 273 -13.80 8.08 -17.58
C LYS A 273 -14.19 9.55 -17.76
N ASN A 274 -13.26 10.47 -17.56
CA ASN A 274 -13.40 11.88 -17.93
C ASN A 274 -12.14 12.35 -18.68
N PRO A 275 -12.25 13.03 -19.84
CA PRO A 275 -11.10 13.67 -20.47
C PRO A 275 -10.47 14.80 -19.62
N THR A 276 -11.18 15.30 -18.60
CA THR A 276 -10.66 16.33 -17.67
C THR A 276 -10.09 15.76 -16.38
N ILE A 277 -9.49 14.56 -16.39
CA ILE A 277 -8.60 14.18 -15.29
C ILE A 277 -7.65 15.36 -15.08
N GLN A 278 -7.72 15.97 -13.90
CA GLN A 278 -6.88 17.11 -13.57
C GLN A 278 -5.47 16.59 -13.43
N CYS A 279 -4.75 16.59 -14.55
CA CYS A 279 -3.37 16.17 -14.57
C CYS A 279 -2.53 17.36 -14.08
N ILE A 280 -2.06 17.27 -12.86
CA ILE A 280 -1.20 18.30 -12.26
C ILE A 280 0.23 17.85 -12.46
N ILE A 281 1.05 18.68 -13.09
CA ILE A 281 2.48 18.43 -13.22
C ILE A 281 3.20 19.34 -12.25
N THR A 282 3.78 18.75 -11.22
CA THR A 282 4.61 19.46 -10.25
C THR A 282 6.05 19.37 -10.72
N LEU A 283 6.55 20.47 -11.29
CA LEU A 283 7.93 20.59 -11.73
C LEU A 283 8.82 21.09 -10.59
N PRO A 284 10.03 20.56 -10.45
CA PRO A 284 11.04 21.05 -9.53
C PRO A 284 11.42 22.48 -9.90
N THR A 285 11.69 23.29 -8.89
CA THR A 285 12.05 24.70 -9.05
C THR A 285 13.27 24.82 -9.97
N GLY A 286 13.11 25.47 -11.13
CA GLY A 286 14.20 25.74 -12.07
C GLY A 286 14.19 24.96 -13.40
N LEU A 287 13.17 24.13 -13.68
CA LEU A 287 12.98 23.59 -15.03
C LEU A 287 12.51 24.68 -16.02
N PRO A 288 12.83 24.56 -17.32
CA PRO A 288 12.53 25.59 -18.31
C PRO A 288 11.01 25.81 -18.42
N LEU A 289 10.57 27.04 -18.13
CA LEU A 289 9.19 27.55 -18.22
C LEU A 289 8.61 27.56 -19.64
N GLN A 290 9.21 26.84 -20.59
CA GLN A 290 8.91 26.89 -22.03
C GLN A 290 8.51 25.52 -22.60
N ILE A 291 7.93 24.65 -21.78
CA ILE A 291 7.39 23.36 -22.22
C ILE A 291 5.91 23.30 -21.87
N GLU A 292 5.07 23.02 -22.87
CA GLU A 292 3.68 22.62 -22.71
C GLU A 292 3.59 21.10 -22.56
N TYR A 293 2.66 20.66 -21.72
CA TYR A 293 2.46 19.26 -21.39
C TYR A 293 1.03 18.84 -21.74
N SER A 294 0.90 17.66 -22.34
CA SER A 294 -0.40 17.06 -22.63
C SER A 294 -0.36 15.57 -22.37
N PHE A 295 -1.50 15.01 -21.98
CA PHE A 295 -1.67 13.57 -21.80
C PHE A 295 -2.45 13.00 -22.98
N SER A 296 -2.06 11.83 -23.44
CA SER A 296 -2.81 11.07 -24.44
C SER A 296 -2.75 9.58 -24.17
N LEU A 297 -3.63 8.85 -24.82
CA LEU A 297 -3.54 7.40 -24.90
C LEU A 297 -2.83 7.00 -26.19
N ASP A 298 -1.93 6.03 -26.08
CA ASP A 298 -1.25 5.40 -27.21
C ASP A 298 -1.48 3.89 -27.19
N TYR A 299 -1.34 3.22 -28.34
CA TYR A 299 -1.42 1.77 -28.45
C TYR A 299 -0.27 1.24 -29.31
N LYS A 300 0.62 0.48 -28.68
CA LYS A 300 1.86 0.00 -29.29
C LYS A 300 2.23 -1.36 -28.71
N ASP A 301 2.88 -2.22 -29.50
CA ASP A 301 3.40 -3.51 -29.02
C ASP A 301 2.35 -4.36 -28.23
N LEU A 302 1.08 -4.30 -28.68
CA LEU A 302 -0.07 -4.98 -28.06
C LEU A 302 -0.43 -4.49 -26.64
N SER A 303 0.05 -3.30 -26.26
CA SER A 303 -0.23 -2.65 -24.98
C SER A 303 -0.78 -1.25 -25.18
N TYR A 304 -1.65 -0.84 -24.26
CA TYR A 304 -2.17 0.51 -24.14
C TYR A 304 -1.27 1.30 -23.20
N TYR A 305 -1.00 2.56 -23.54
CA TYR A 305 -0.16 3.44 -22.75
C TYR A 305 -0.86 4.74 -22.44
N LEU A 306 -0.68 5.23 -21.22
CA LEU A 306 -0.89 6.63 -20.89
C LEU A 306 0.45 7.32 -21.05
N VAL A 307 0.49 8.34 -21.90
CA VAL A 307 1.73 9.04 -22.23
C VAL A 307 1.63 10.53 -21.91
N LEU A 308 2.77 11.10 -21.52
CA LEU A 308 3.01 12.52 -21.40
C LEU A 308 3.74 13.00 -22.66
N ASN A 309 3.12 13.90 -23.42
CA ASN A 309 3.76 14.57 -24.54
C ASN A 309 4.22 15.96 -24.13
N THR A 310 5.42 16.32 -24.52
CA THR A 310 6.00 17.65 -24.32
C THR A 310 6.07 18.39 -25.64
N GLN A 311 5.75 19.68 -25.63
CA GLN A 311 5.88 20.57 -26.79
C GLN A 311 6.58 21.87 -26.34
N PRO A 312 7.37 22.52 -27.20
CA PRO A 312 7.85 23.87 -26.92
C PRO A 312 6.64 24.78 -26.72
N THR A 313 6.64 25.61 -25.67
CA THR A 313 5.69 26.71 -25.59
C THR A 313 5.97 27.62 -26.78
N ASN A 314 4.98 27.79 -27.66
CA ASN A 314 5.12 28.73 -28.76
C ASN A 314 5.33 30.11 -28.13
N GLN A 315 6.58 30.61 -28.11
CA GLN A 315 6.78 32.01 -27.81
C GLN A 315 5.98 32.78 -28.86
N PRO A 316 5.10 33.71 -28.47
CA PRO A 316 4.52 34.61 -29.46
C PRO A 316 5.71 35.24 -30.17
N THR A 317 5.84 34.97 -31.47
CA THR A 317 6.79 35.70 -32.31
C THR A 317 6.43 37.15 -32.11
N SER A 318 7.27 37.91 -31.40
CA SER A 318 7.16 39.35 -31.40
C SER A 318 7.31 39.74 -32.86
N SER A 319 6.20 40.07 -33.52
CA SER A 319 6.24 40.82 -34.75
C SER A 319 6.92 42.13 -34.36
N ILE A 320 8.21 42.21 -34.66
CA ILE A 320 8.88 43.49 -34.77
C ILE A 320 8.25 44.10 -36.01
N ASP A 321 7.15 44.84 -35.80
CA ASP A 321 6.69 45.82 -36.77
C ASP A 321 7.83 46.82 -36.89
N ASN A 322 8.66 46.63 -37.91
CA ASN A 322 9.55 47.66 -38.40
C ASN A 322 8.66 48.73 -39.06
N GLU A 323 8.03 49.58 -38.26
CA GLU A 323 7.64 50.91 -38.73
C GLU A 323 8.92 51.73 -38.91
N TYR A 324 9.49 51.62 -40.11
CA TYR A 324 10.20 52.73 -40.71
C TYR A 324 9.17 53.64 -41.38
N GLU A 325 8.88 54.78 -40.77
CA GLU A 325 8.74 56.10 -41.41
C GLU A 325 8.77 57.23 -40.38
#